data_AF-A0A1X1MSB3-F1
#
_entry.id   AF-A0A1X1MSB3-F1
#
_cell.length_a   1.000
_cell.length_b   1.000
_cell.length_c   1.000
_cell.angle_alpha   90.00
_cell.angle_beta   90.00
_cell.angle_gamma   90.00
#
_symmetry.space_group_name_H-M   'P 1'
#
loop_
_entity.id
_entity.type
_entity.pdbx_description
1 polymer ?
#
loop_
_entity_poly.entity_id
_entity_poly.type
_entity_poly.pdbx_seq_one_letter_code
_entity_poly.pdbx_strand_id
1 'polypeptide(L)'
;MKNRTLLLVSAFALTGCLDDDPVSDSEVMDLVYCTNQADSSCNNDYALGSWRTLSDEKCSGTYCFSDESDAPHSLALTRWREGELIPVYYLGKDDHRFTQAMERAEAIAGYRLFDFQGVINLDISDPENIDYSGLNTDWGFIWSQGTAIGNMVGSCSGGTVSTRPFHYNTTSYLVHIDYAIENMAKKYNTDHQFNWLNIDSVSGANGGQITCNKTASYDVALHELGHALGMLNHFSGFGDGSAWGQNAERVLRTMYNRNNPPGQPFDALYVPK
;
A
#
# COMPACT_ATOMS: atom_id res chain seq x y z
N MET A 1 -49.19 -15.66 38.25
CA MET A 1 -48.22 -16.52 37.54
C MET A 1 -47.68 -15.72 36.36
N LYS A 2 -46.44 -15.25 36.42
CA LYS A 2 -45.79 -14.48 35.35
C LYS A 2 -44.61 -15.30 34.84
N ASN A 3 -44.72 -15.79 33.61
CA ASN A 3 -43.66 -16.48 32.88
C ASN A 3 -42.47 -15.54 32.71
N ARG A 4 -41.31 -15.92 33.27
CA ARG A 4 -40.02 -15.32 32.95
C ARG A 4 -39.39 -16.15 31.84
N THR A 5 -39.49 -15.65 30.61
CA THR A 5 -38.73 -16.16 29.47
C THR A 5 -37.26 -15.85 29.71
N LEU A 6 -36.47 -16.89 29.87
CA LEU A 6 -35.01 -16.85 30.00
C LEU A 6 -34.44 -16.47 28.63
N LEU A 7 -33.86 -15.28 28.48
CA LEU A 7 -33.06 -14.92 27.31
C LEU A 7 -31.69 -15.59 27.47
N LEU A 8 -31.47 -16.68 26.74
CA LEU A 8 -30.15 -17.25 26.49
C LEU A 8 -29.41 -16.33 25.52
N VAL A 9 -28.48 -15.54 26.04
CA VAL A 9 -27.48 -14.84 25.23
C VAL A 9 -26.46 -15.89 24.81
N SER A 10 -26.60 -16.40 23.59
CA SER A 10 -25.57 -17.18 22.92
C SER A 10 -24.41 -16.25 22.57
N ALA A 11 -23.41 -16.22 23.45
CA ALA A 11 -22.09 -15.69 23.14
C ALA A 11 -21.43 -16.59 22.11
N PHE A 12 -21.61 -16.26 20.83
CA PHE A 12 -20.71 -16.74 19.79
C PHE A 12 -19.38 -16.02 20.00
N ALA A 13 -18.47 -16.64 20.73
CA ALA A 13 -17.06 -16.32 20.61
C ALA A 13 -16.64 -16.74 19.20
N LEU A 14 -16.65 -15.79 18.26
CA LEU A 14 -15.90 -15.87 17.02
C LEU A 14 -14.42 -15.80 17.40
N THR A 15 -13.88 -16.91 17.89
CA THR A 15 -12.43 -17.13 17.90
C THR A 15 -12.03 -17.39 16.46
N GLY A 16 -11.90 -16.31 15.67
CA GLY A 16 -11.11 -16.38 14.46
C GLY A 16 -9.70 -16.75 14.89
N CYS A 17 -9.17 -17.86 14.38
CA CYS A 17 -7.75 -18.17 14.51
C CYS A 17 -6.98 -16.98 13.94
N LEU A 18 -6.30 -16.24 14.80
CA LEU A 18 -5.30 -15.26 14.39
C LEU A 18 -4.08 -16.11 14.00
N ASP A 19 -3.92 -16.37 12.71
CA ASP A 19 -2.93 -17.34 12.19
C ASP A 19 -1.46 -16.83 12.25
N ASP A 20 -1.21 -15.65 12.81
CA ASP A 20 0.13 -15.09 12.97
C ASP A 20 0.46 -14.91 14.45
N ASP A 21 1.66 -15.31 14.89
CA ASP A 21 2.13 -15.00 16.24
C ASP A 21 2.25 -13.47 16.40
N PRO A 22 1.67 -12.86 17.45
CA PRO A 22 1.76 -11.42 17.65
C PRO A 22 3.22 -11.00 17.83
N VAL A 23 3.69 -10.08 16.99
CA VAL A 23 5.05 -9.52 17.13
C VAL A 23 5.17 -8.62 18.37
N SER A 24 6.36 -8.42 18.90
CA SER A 24 6.64 -7.48 20.00
C SER A 24 6.61 -6.01 19.54
N ASP A 25 6.59 -5.05 20.48
CA ASP A 25 6.67 -3.62 20.13
C ASP A 25 7.96 -3.27 19.37
N SER A 26 9.09 -3.88 19.76
CA SER A 26 10.37 -3.70 19.05
C SER A 26 10.32 -4.22 17.62
N GLU A 27 9.73 -5.40 17.41
CA GLU A 27 9.58 -5.97 16.07
C GLU A 27 8.63 -5.12 15.21
N VAL A 28 7.60 -4.49 15.77
CA VAL A 28 6.77 -3.53 15.02
C VAL A 28 7.59 -2.35 14.53
N MET A 29 8.46 -1.79 15.37
CA MET A 29 9.33 -0.67 14.95
C MET A 29 10.29 -1.10 13.83
N ASP A 30 10.88 -2.29 13.95
CA ASP A 30 11.76 -2.85 12.92
C ASP A 30 11.03 -3.08 11.60
N LEU A 31 9.79 -3.61 11.66
CA LEU A 31 8.95 -3.78 10.48
C LEU A 31 8.56 -2.44 9.86
N VAL A 32 8.19 -1.44 10.68
CA VAL A 32 7.90 -0.08 10.20
C VAL A 32 9.13 0.52 9.52
N TYR A 33 10.30 0.42 10.13
CA TYR A 33 11.56 0.86 9.53
C TYR A 33 11.79 0.17 8.18
N CYS A 34 11.83 -1.16 8.15
CA CYS A 34 12.17 -1.90 6.94
C CYS A 34 11.15 -1.69 5.81
N THR A 35 9.85 -1.71 6.12
CA THR A 35 8.79 -1.58 5.12
C THR A 35 8.66 -0.15 4.59
N ASN A 36 8.92 0.85 5.44
CA ASN A 36 8.85 2.26 5.07
C ASN A 36 10.10 2.78 4.37
N GLN A 37 11.18 1.98 4.34
CA GLN A 37 12.46 2.33 3.72
C GLN A 37 12.79 1.54 2.46
N ALA A 38 11.94 0.57 2.06
CA ALA A 38 12.25 -0.40 0.99
C ALA A 38 13.50 -1.23 1.29
N ASP A 39 13.88 -1.40 2.56
CA ASP A 39 15.13 -2.09 2.85
C ASP A 39 15.01 -3.58 2.47
N SER A 40 16.10 -4.18 2.01
CA SER A 40 16.12 -5.56 1.44
C SER A 40 15.76 -6.66 2.44
N SER A 41 15.60 -6.37 3.73
CA SER A 41 15.38 -7.42 4.73
C SER A 41 14.37 -7.05 5.82
N CYS A 42 13.15 -7.57 5.67
CA CYS A 42 12.29 -7.93 6.81
C CYS A 42 12.26 -9.46 7.04
N ASN A 43 12.54 -10.29 6.01
CA ASN A 43 12.99 -11.70 6.08
C ASN A 43 13.07 -12.42 4.70
N ASN A 44 13.04 -11.73 3.55
CA ASN A 44 13.28 -12.36 2.23
C ASN A 44 13.85 -11.37 1.19
N ASP A 45 14.88 -11.85 0.47
CA ASP A 45 15.75 -11.16 -0.51
C ASP A 45 15.08 -10.81 -1.87
N TYR A 46 13.84 -10.34 -1.89
CA TYR A 46 13.21 -9.89 -3.14
C TYR A 46 12.62 -8.49 -3.02
N ALA A 47 13.48 -7.48 -3.12
CA ALA A 47 13.07 -6.17 -3.59
C ALA A 47 14.20 -5.51 -4.39
N LEU A 48 13.87 -5.21 -5.64
CA LEU A 48 14.63 -4.35 -6.54
C LEU A 48 14.79 -2.96 -5.90
N GLY A 49 16.04 -2.53 -5.70
CA GLY A 49 16.34 -1.12 -5.45
C GLY A 49 16.64 -0.70 -4.01
N SER A 50 16.90 -1.63 -3.09
CA SER A 50 17.54 -1.29 -1.82
C SER A 50 19.03 -1.02 -1.99
N TRP A 51 19.58 -0.15 -1.13
CA TRP A 51 20.94 0.38 -1.09
C TRP A 51 22.02 -0.40 -1.87
N ARG A 52 22.49 0.20 -2.99
CA ARG A 52 23.83 -0.06 -3.53
C ARG A 52 24.69 1.18 -3.21
N THR A 53 25.85 0.95 -2.61
CA THR A 53 26.86 1.97 -2.31
C THR A 53 27.03 2.94 -3.48
N LEU A 54 27.13 4.23 -3.16
CA LEU A 54 27.45 5.33 -4.06
C LEU A 54 28.57 4.90 -5.03
N SER A 55 28.21 4.61 -6.28
CA SER A 55 29.16 4.61 -7.39
C SER A 55 28.78 5.78 -8.27
N ASP A 56 29.77 6.62 -8.51
CA ASP A 56 29.66 7.91 -9.18
C ASP A 56 28.77 7.87 -10.43
N GLU A 57 27.96 8.92 -10.56
CA GLU A 57 27.21 9.38 -11.75
C GLU A 57 25.77 8.86 -11.97
N LYS A 58 25.20 7.96 -11.15
CA LYS A 58 23.75 7.68 -11.21
C LYS A 58 23.14 7.43 -9.83
N CYS A 59 22.33 8.38 -9.34
CA CYS A 59 21.45 8.17 -8.20
C CYS A 59 20.32 7.20 -8.58
N SER A 60 20.51 5.91 -8.34
CA SER A 60 19.43 4.93 -8.26
C SER A 60 19.28 4.51 -6.80
N GLY A 61 18.70 5.40 -6.00
CA GLY A 61 18.43 5.18 -4.59
C GLY A 61 17.10 5.81 -4.21
N THR A 62 16.45 5.21 -3.22
CA THR A 62 15.16 5.61 -2.62
C THR A 62 15.18 7.04 -2.03
N TYR A 63 16.38 7.63 -1.90
CA TYR A 63 16.63 8.97 -1.39
C TYR A 63 17.55 9.72 -2.37
N CYS A 64 17.04 10.81 -2.97
CA CYS A 64 17.84 11.74 -3.76
C CYS A 64 17.96 13.06 -2.99
N PHE A 65 19.16 13.38 -2.52
CA PHE A 65 19.48 14.68 -1.93
C PHE A 65 20.07 15.59 -3.00
N SER A 66 19.91 16.90 -2.87
CA SER A 66 20.62 17.85 -3.73
C SER A 66 22.13 17.71 -3.52
N ASP A 67 22.91 17.93 -4.59
CA ASP A 67 24.37 18.06 -4.46
C ASP A 67 24.67 19.09 -3.36
N GLU A 68 25.55 18.69 -2.42
CA GLU A 68 26.03 19.50 -1.29
C GLU A 68 25.04 19.78 -0.15
N SER A 69 23.82 19.22 -0.14
CA SER A 69 22.98 19.24 1.07
C SER A 69 23.42 18.17 2.06
N ASP A 70 23.45 18.51 3.35
CA ASP A 70 23.65 17.52 4.41
C ASP A 70 22.65 16.38 4.26
N ALA A 71 23.15 15.14 4.23
CA ALA A 71 22.27 13.99 4.36
C ALA A 71 21.48 14.14 5.67
N PRO A 72 20.15 13.97 5.67
CA PRO A 72 19.35 14.13 6.87
C PRO A 72 19.92 13.24 7.98
N HIS A 73 20.15 13.84 9.14
CA HIS A 73 20.82 13.21 10.27
C HIS A 73 20.01 12.06 10.91
N SER A 74 18.78 11.79 10.44
CA SER A 74 17.93 10.69 10.92
C SER A 74 17.06 10.13 9.81
N LEU A 75 17.15 8.82 9.57
CA LEU A 75 16.11 8.04 8.89
C LEU A 75 14.82 8.15 9.72
N ALA A 76 13.70 8.51 9.10
CA ALA A 76 12.48 8.84 9.81
C ALA A 76 11.23 8.37 9.05
N LEU A 77 10.13 8.26 9.79
CA LEU A 77 8.85 7.81 9.27
C LEU A 77 8.31 8.74 8.17
N THR A 78 8.10 8.18 6.98
CA THR A 78 7.37 8.80 5.87
C THR A 78 5.95 8.25 5.82
N ARG A 79 4.94 9.12 5.92
CA ARG A 79 3.53 8.73 5.83
C ARG A 79 2.64 9.84 5.27
N TRP A 80 1.45 9.51 4.79
CA TRP A 80 0.51 10.55 4.38
C TRP A 80 0.11 11.47 5.55
N ARG A 81 0.04 12.78 5.28
CA ARG A 81 -0.25 13.81 6.28
C ARG A 81 -1.72 13.75 6.69
N GLU A 82 -1.98 13.77 8.00
CA GLU A 82 -3.35 13.90 8.49
C GLU A 82 -3.94 15.26 8.06
N GLY A 83 -5.17 15.24 7.50
CA GLY A 83 -5.88 16.43 7.05
C GLY A 83 -5.74 16.73 5.55
N GLU A 84 -4.74 16.15 4.88
CA GLU A 84 -4.69 16.09 3.41
C GLU A 84 -5.36 14.79 2.97
N LEU A 85 -6.10 14.79 1.85
CA LEU A 85 -6.81 13.58 1.36
C LEU A 85 -6.22 13.13 0.03
N ILE A 86 -6.10 11.81 -0.15
CA ILE A 86 -5.62 11.16 -1.37
C ILE A 86 -6.81 11.02 -2.34
N PRO A 87 -6.77 11.61 -3.55
CA PRO A 87 -7.78 11.40 -4.58
C PRO A 87 -7.83 9.93 -4.98
N VAL A 88 -9.03 9.37 -5.07
CA VAL A 88 -9.24 7.97 -5.47
C VAL A 88 -10.26 7.86 -6.59
N TYR A 89 -9.92 7.09 -7.61
CA TYR A 89 -10.76 6.79 -8.76
C TYR A 89 -10.93 5.27 -8.91
N TYR A 90 -12.08 4.85 -9.44
CA TYR A 90 -12.32 3.46 -9.83
C TYR A 90 -12.39 3.33 -11.34
N LEU A 91 -11.63 2.42 -11.93
CA LEU A 91 -11.69 2.16 -13.36
C LEU A 91 -12.93 1.33 -13.72
N GLY A 92 -13.77 1.89 -14.58
CA GLY A 92 -14.90 1.24 -15.25
C GLY A 92 -16.13 1.01 -14.39
N LYS A 93 -15.96 0.58 -13.13
CA LYS A 93 -17.07 0.32 -12.21
C LYS A 93 -16.64 0.40 -10.75
N ASP A 94 -17.63 0.52 -9.88
CA ASP A 94 -17.47 0.37 -8.43
C ASP A 94 -17.27 -1.12 -8.06
N ASP A 95 -16.43 -1.37 -7.06
CA ASP A 95 -16.24 -2.65 -6.42
C ASP A 95 -16.19 -2.48 -4.90
N HIS A 96 -17.07 -3.18 -4.20
CA HIS A 96 -17.16 -3.18 -2.75
C HIS A 96 -15.82 -3.46 -2.04
N ARG A 97 -14.91 -4.23 -2.63
CA ARG A 97 -13.58 -4.52 -2.06
C ARG A 97 -12.71 -3.27 -1.94
N PHE A 98 -12.83 -2.33 -2.89
CA PHE A 98 -12.09 -1.06 -2.86
C PHE A 98 -12.56 -0.20 -1.69
N THR A 99 -13.87 0.00 -1.60
CA THR A 99 -14.50 0.80 -0.55
C THR A 99 -14.21 0.22 0.83
N GLN A 100 -14.38 -1.09 1.01
CA GLN A 100 -14.08 -1.75 2.29
C GLN A 100 -12.60 -1.62 2.67
N ALA A 101 -11.67 -1.74 1.72
CA ALA A 101 -10.24 -1.65 2.01
C ALA A 101 -9.89 -0.24 2.50
N MET A 102 -10.42 0.79 1.83
CA MET A 102 -10.25 2.18 2.25
C MET A 102 -10.87 2.46 3.63
N GLU A 103 -12.11 2.01 3.87
CA GLU A 103 -12.78 2.15 5.16
C GLU A 103 -11.97 1.49 6.29
N ARG A 104 -11.39 0.31 6.02
CA ARG A 104 -10.57 -0.39 7.02
C ARG A 104 -9.26 0.34 7.29
N ALA A 105 -8.57 0.83 6.25
CA ALA A 105 -7.36 1.62 6.43
C ALA A 105 -7.62 2.90 7.24
N GLU A 106 -8.70 3.63 6.95
CA GLU A 106 -9.12 4.80 7.73
C GLU A 106 -9.50 4.44 9.18
N ALA A 107 -10.15 3.30 9.39
CA ALA A 107 -10.45 2.80 10.74
C ALA A 107 -9.18 2.43 11.54
N ILE A 108 -8.13 1.95 10.86
CA ILE A 108 -6.83 1.64 11.47
C ILE A 108 -6.07 2.93 11.79
N ALA A 109 -6.04 3.89 10.86
CA ALA A 109 -5.40 5.19 11.04
C ALA A 109 -6.12 6.06 12.09
N GLY A 110 -7.45 5.94 12.18
CA GLY A 110 -8.30 6.72 13.08
C GLY A 110 -8.71 8.09 12.52
N TYR A 111 -8.50 8.33 11.23
CA TYR A 111 -8.92 9.55 10.51
C TYR A 111 -9.07 9.26 9.02
N ARG A 112 -9.74 10.20 8.33
CA ARG A 112 -9.98 10.13 6.89
C ARG A 112 -8.67 10.31 6.12
N LEU A 113 -8.44 9.45 5.13
CA LEU A 113 -7.27 9.44 4.25
C LEU A 113 -7.66 9.68 2.79
N PHE A 114 -8.89 9.31 2.38
CA PHE A 114 -9.25 9.24 0.96
C PHE A 114 -10.34 10.23 0.56
N ASP A 115 -10.22 10.75 -0.66
CA ASP A 115 -11.23 11.56 -1.34
C ASP A 115 -11.67 10.91 -2.65
N PHE A 116 -12.81 10.21 -2.60
CA PHE A 116 -13.34 9.51 -3.76
C PHE A 116 -13.84 10.49 -4.83
N GLN A 117 -13.24 10.41 -6.01
CA GLN A 117 -13.51 11.29 -7.15
C GLN A 117 -14.52 10.69 -8.13
N GLY A 118 -14.78 9.38 -8.09
CA GLY A 118 -15.78 8.71 -8.93
C GLY A 118 -15.25 7.53 -9.74
N VAL A 119 -16.12 7.01 -10.58
CA VAL A 119 -15.81 5.97 -11.57
C VAL A 119 -15.40 6.63 -12.88
N ILE A 120 -14.25 6.21 -13.42
CA ILE A 120 -13.64 6.76 -14.63
C ILE A 120 -13.54 5.69 -15.71
N ASN A 121 -13.45 6.11 -16.97
CA ASN A 121 -13.15 5.23 -18.10
C ASN A 121 -11.87 5.73 -18.76
N LEU A 122 -10.82 4.92 -18.68
CA LEU A 122 -9.54 5.17 -19.34
C LEU A 122 -9.30 4.06 -20.37
N ASP A 123 -8.72 4.43 -21.52
CA ASP A 123 -8.21 3.45 -22.45
C ASP A 123 -6.90 2.88 -21.90
N ILE A 124 -6.91 1.58 -21.60
CA ILE A 124 -5.76 0.84 -21.07
C ILE A 124 -5.18 -0.14 -22.10
N SER A 125 -5.53 0.02 -23.39
CA SER A 125 -5.00 -0.82 -24.46
C SER A 125 -3.50 -0.59 -24.70
N ASP A 126 -2.99 0.59 -24.36
CA ASP A 126 -1.57 0.91 -24.27
C ASP A 126 -1.23 1.43 -22.85
N PRO A 127 -0.92 0.53 -21.89
CA PRO A 127 -0.62 0.91 -20.51
C PRO A 127 0.58 1.85 -20.33
N GLU A 128 1.42 2.03 -21.35
CA GLU A 128 2.54 2.96 -21.34
C GLU A 128 2.10 4.41 -21.58
N ASN A 129 0.97 4.62 -22.27
CA ASN A 129 0.55 5.92 -22.79
C ASN A 129 -0.94 6.22 -22.47
N ILE A 130 -1.35 6.00 -21.23
CA ILE A 130 -2.73 6.29 -20.79
C ILE A 130 -2.96 7.81 -20.73
N ASP A 131 -4.04 8.27 -21.35
CA ASP A 131 -4.47 9.68 -21.30
C ASP A 131 -5.26 9.98 -20.02
N TYR A 132 -4.64 10.73 -19.11
CA TYR A 132 -5.24 11.18 -17.85
C TYR A 132 -5.83 12.59 -17.92
N SER A 133 -5.79 13.27 -19.07
CA SER A 133 -6.16 14.69 -19.20
C SER A 133 -7.61 15.00 -18.82
N GLY A 134 -8.49 13.98 -18.81
CA GLY A 134 -9.89 14.09 -18.39
C GLY A 134 -10.12 13.98 -16.89
N LEU A 135 -9.09 13.77 -16.06
CA LEU A 135 -9.23 13.62 -14.61
C LEU A 135 -9.14 14.97 -13.90
N ASN A 136 -9.83 15.08 -12.75
CA ASN A 136 -9.86 16.31 -11.95
C ASN A 136 -8.54 16.58 -11.23
N THR A 137 -7.73 15.54 -11.07
CA THR A 137 -6.42 15.58 -10.44
C THR A 137 -5.40 14.96 -11.38
N ASP A 138 -4.17 15.35 -11.20
CA ASP A 138 -2.99 14.82 -11.86
C ASP A 138 -2.30 13.72 -11.04
N TRP A 139 -2.86 13.34 -9.90
CA TRP A 139 -2.31 12.30 -9.04
C TRP A 139 -3.43 11.61 -8.25
N GLY A 140 -3.06 10.50 -7.62
CA GLY A 140 -3.93 9.76 -6.71
C GLY A 140 -3.85 8.26 -6.94
N PHE A 141 -4.88 7.56 -6.47
CA PHE A 141 -5.02 6.13 -6.62
C PHE A 141 -6.08 5.80 -7.66
N ILE A 142 -5.75 4.89 -8.57
CA ILE A 142 -6.70 4.26 -9.49
C ILE A 142 -6.84 2.81 -9.09
N TRP A 143 -8.02 2.43 -8.61
CA TRP A 143 -8.36 1.03 -8.41
C TRP A 143 -8.89 0.42 -9.69
N SER A 144 -8.42 -0.78 -10.02
CA SER A 144 -8.81 -1.43 -11.26
C SER A 144 -8.91 -2.95 -11.09
N GLN A 145 -9.94 -3.51 -11.70
CA GLN A 145 -10.18 -4.95 -11.72
C GLN A 145 -9.74 -5.58 -13.03
N GLY A 146 -9.26 -6.81 -12.94
CA GLY A 146 -8.82 -7.58 -14.10
C GLY A 146 -7.49 -7.11 -14.65
N THR A 147 -6.80 -6.23 -13.93
CA THR A 147 -5.53 -5.61 -14.34
C THR A 147 -4.34 -6.10 -13.52
N ALA A 148 -4.56 -6.99 -12.55
CA ALA A 148 -3.46 -7.60 -11.82
C ALA A 148 -2.66 -8.53 -12.74
N ILE A 149 -1.39 -8.70 -12.39
CA ILE A 149 -0.50 -9.59 -13.14
C ILE A 149 -0.85 -11.06 -12.87
N GLY A 150 -1.56 -11.67 -13.81
CA GLY A 150 -1.88 -13.10 -13.80
C GLY A 150 -0.79 -14.00 -14.38
N ASN A 151 0.45 -13.74 -13.93
CA ASN A 151 1.67 -14.50 -14.14
C ASN A 151 2.38 -14.40 -15.52
N MET A 152 3.57 -13.79 -15.51
CA MET A 152 4.60 -13.91 -16.57
C MET A 152 5.79 -14.80 -16.15
N VAL A 153 5.94 -15.20 -14.88
CA VAL A 153 6.96 -16.17 -14.38
C VAL A 153 6.52 -16.81 -13.03
N GLY A 154 5.89 -18.00 -13.06
CA GLY A 154 5.82 -18.90 -11.88
C GLY A 154 4.63 -18.81 -10.88
N SER A 155 3.98 -17.66 -10.62
CA SER A 155 2.78 -17.64 -9.76
C SER A 155 1.66 -16.67 -10.20
N CYS A 156 0.41 -17.09 -10.01
CA CYS A 156 -0.78 -16.28 -10.32
C CYS A 156 -1.05 -15.29 -9.19
N SER A 157 -0.66 -14.02 -9.36
CA SER A 157 -0.98 -12.98 -8.38
C SER A 157 -2.47 -12.62 -8.45
N GLY A 158 -3.04 -12.26 -7.30
CA GLY A 158 -4.41 -11.72 -7.21
C GLY A 158 -4.44 -10.19 -7.15
N GLY A 159 -3.31 -9.55 -6.83
CA GLY A 159 -3.19 -8.12 -6.66
C GLY A 159 -1.76 -7.63 -6.90
N THR A 160 -1.62 -6.37 -7.29
CA THR A 160 -0.33 -5.67 -7.41
C THR A 160 -0.56 -4.16 -7.40
N VAL A 161 0.20 -3.43 -6.59
CA VAL A 161 0.34 -1.98 -6.75
C VAL A 161 1.43 -1.66 -7.76
N SER A 162 1.16 -0.77 -8.70
CA SER A 162 2.14 -0.37 -9.71
C SER A 162 1.85 1.03 -10.25
N THR A 163 2.67 1.52 -11.17
CA THR A 163 2.44 2.81 -11.85
C THR A 163 1.40 2.74 -12.97
N ARG A 164 0.89 1.55 -13.31
CA ARG A 164 -0.01 1.30 -14.47
C ARG A 164 -0.60 -0.12 -14.44
N PRO A 165 -1.68 -0.41 -15.19
CA PRO A 165 -2.23 -1.77 -15.23
C PRO A 165 -1.26 -2.80 -15.84
N PHE A 166 -1.43 -4.06 -15.45
CA PHE A 166 -0.69 -5.22 -15.96
C PHE A 166 0.83 -5.21 -15.74
N HIS A 167 1.32 -4.50 -14.73
CA HIS A 167 2.74 -4.29 -14.52
C HIS A 167 3.26 -4.88 -13.20
N TYR A 168 4.49 -5.42 -13.22
CA TYR A 168 5.09 -6.17 -12.10
C TYR A 168 5.74 -5.29 -11.04
N ASN A 169 6.05 -4.02 -11.34
CA ASN A 169 6.77 -3.19 -10.40
C ASN A 169 5.86 -2.82 -9.23
N THR A 170 6.06 -3.47 -8.08
CA THR A 170 5.53 -3.00 -6.80
C THR A 170 6.06 -1.60 -6.56
N THR A 171 5.17 -0.62 -6.55
CA THR A 171 5.52 0.75 -6.18
C THR A 171 4.77 1.13 -4.92
N SER A 172 5.48 1.68 -3.95
CA SER A 172 4.85 2.46 -2.88
C SER A 172 4.88 3.93 -3.24
N TYR A 173 3.75 4.61 -3.05
CA TYR A 173 3.66 6.06 -3.20
C TYR A 173 4.50 6.82 -2.17
N LEU A 174 4.78 6.19 -1.02
CA LEU A 174 5.46 6.84 0.11
C LEU A 174 6.93 6.46 0.23
N VAL A 175 7.30 5.27 -0.24
CA VAL A 175 8.65 4.74 0.00
C VAL A 175 9.60 5.06 -1.15
N HIS A 176 9.17 5.11 -2.41
CA HIS A 176 10.09 5.43 -3.53
C HIS A 176 10.38 6.91 -3.73
N ILE A 177 9.69 7.75 -2.99
CA ILE A 177 9.64 9.18 -3.19
C ILE A 177 9.57 9.73 -1.78
N ASP A 178 10.76 9.81 -1.18
CA ASP A 178 11.04 10.36 0.15
C ASP A 178 10.77 11.88 0.26
N TYR A 179 9.80 12.28 -0.54
CA TYR A 179 9.54 13.55 -1.15
C TYR A 179 8.02 13.80 -1.11
N ALA A 180 7.21 12.76 -0.79
CA ALA A 180 5.74 12.74 -0.79
C ALA A 180 5.12 13.85 0.04
N ILE A 181 5.87 14.29 1.03
CA ILE A 181 5.40 15.17 2.09
C ILE A 181 5.90 16.61 1.85
N GLU A 182 7.13 16.81 1.38
CA GLU A 182 7.68 18.16 1.22
C GLU A 182 7.92 18.64 -0.21
N ASN A 183 7.88 17.77 -1.23
CA ASN A 183 8.32 18.18 -2.56
C ASN A 183 7.68 17.47 -3.80
N MET A 184 6.77 16.50 -3.63
CA MET A 184 6.51 15.46 -4.65
C MET A 184 5.74 15.78 -5.91
N ALA A 185 4.86 16.76 -5.91
CA ALA A 185 4.27 17.24 -7.15
C ALA A 185 5.24 18.22 -7.86
N LYS A 186 5.78 19.18 -7.09
CA LYS A 186 6.37 20.40 -7.63
C LYS A 186 7.86 20.39 -8.02
N LYS A 187 8.72 19.56 -7.44
CA LYS A 187 10.19 19.73 -7.60
C LYS A 187 10.87 18.65 -8.46
N TYR A 188 10.21 17.54 -8.77
CA TYR A 188 10.75 16.48 -9.66
C TYR A 188 10.01 16.31 -10.99
N ASN A 189 9.12 17.23 -11.36
CA ASN A 189 8.35 17.12 -12.61
C ASN A 189 7.57 15.79 -12.70
N THR A 190 7.17 15.28 -11.52
CA THR A 190 6.32 14.12 -11.28
C THR A 190 4.87 14.52 -10.98
N ASP A 191 4.52 15.80 -11.16
CA ASP A 191 3.16 16.19 -11.55
C ASP A 191 2.69 15.17 -12.60
N HIS A 192 1.48 14.61 -12.46
CA HIS A 192 0.85 13.69 -13.43
C HIS A 192 1.09 12.17 -13.26
N GLN A 193 1.24 11.61 -12.05
CA GLN A 193 1.34 10.15 -11.87
C GLN A 193 0.34 9.54 -10.88
N PHE A 194 -0.30 8.47 -11.31
CA PHE A 194 -1.24 7.66 -10.53
C PHE A 194 -0.58 6.37 -10.05
N ASN A 195 -0.89 5.97 -8.82
CA ASN A 195 -0.64 4.59 -8.39
C ASN A 195 -1.88 3.75 -8.69
N TRP A 196 -1.64 2.63 -9.35
CA TRP A 196 -2.64 1.67 -9.75
C TRP A 196 -2.69 0.56 -8.73
N LEU A 197 -3.83 0.40 -8.07
CA LEU A 197 -4.11 -0.73 -7.20
C LEU A 197 -4.87 -1.76 -8.03
N ASN A 198 -4.10 -2.65 -8.64
CA ASN A 198 -4.61 -3.65 -9.56
C ASN A 198 -5.03 -4.87 -8.77
N ILE A 199 -6.27 -5.29 -8.95
CA ILE A 199 -6.78 -6.55 -8.41
C ILE A 199 -7.40 -7.38 -9.52
N ASP A 200 -7.54 -8.67 -9.25
CA ASP A 200 -8.02 -9.69 -10.17
C ASP A 200 -7.12 -9.87 -11.40
N SER A 201 -6.72 -11.11 -11.61
CA SER A 201 -6.00 -11.54 -12.81
C SER A 201 -6.97 -12.24 -13.76
N VAL A 202 -6.94 -11.86 -15.04
CA VAL A 202 -7.84 -12.41 -16.07
C VAL A 202 -7.03 -12.94 -17.25
N SER A 203 -7.15 -14.22 -17.54
CA SER A 203 -6.48 -14.90 -18.63
C SER A 203 -6.90 -14.30 -19.97
N GLY A 204 -5.92 -14.03 -20.85
CA GLY A 204 -6.14 -13.37 -22.12
C GLY A 204 -6.04 -11.84 -22.07
N ALA A 205 -6.00 -11.23 -20.89
CA ALA A 205 -5.78 -9.80 -20.74
C ALA A 205 -4.36 -9.38 -21.19
N ASN A 206 -4.17 -8.07 -21.40
CA ASN A 206 -2.92 -7.47 -21.88
C ASN A 206 -2.37 -8.15 -23.16
N GLY A 207 -3.21 -8.25 -24.20
CA GLY A 207 -2.81 -8.88 -25.46
C GLY A 207 -2.50 -10.38 -25.35
N GLY A 208 -3.08 -11.08 -24.36
CA GLY A 208 -2.85 -12.51 -24.13
C GLY A 208 -1.63 -12.83 -23.26
N GLN A 209 -0.95 -11.82 -22.71
CA GLN A 209 0.22 -12.03 -21.84
C GLN A 209 -0.16 -12.54 -20.46
N ILE A 210 -1.37 -12.22 -19.99
CA ILE A 210 -1.87 -12.73 -18.72
C ILE A 210 -2.39 -14.16 -18.93
N THR A 211 -1.82 -15.13 -18.21
CA THR A 211 -2.05 -16.56 -18.47
C THR A 211 -3.00 -17.21 -17.49
N CYS A 212 -3.23 -16.64 -16.31
CA CYS A 212 -4.08 -17.22 -15.28
C CYS A 212 -5.32 -16.38 -14.95
N ASN A 213 -6.27 -17.02 -14.25
CA ASN A 213 -7.43 -16.36 -13.64
C ASN A 213 -7.33 -16.44 -12.11
N LYS A 214 -7.46 -15.32 -11.43
CA LYS A 214 -7.55 -15.27 -9.97
C LYS A 214 -8.32 -14.04 -9.52
N THR A 215 -9.33 -14.24 -8.68
CA THR A 215 -10.08 -13.15 -8.06
C THR A 215 -9.45 -12.82 -6.71
N ALA A 216 -9.15 -11.55 -6.47
CA ALA A 216 -8.63 -11.05 -5.21
C ALA A 216 -9.67 -11.17 -4.09
N SER A 217 -9.24 -11.58 -2.90
CA SER A 217 -10.05 -11.40 -1.70
C SER A 217 -10.05 -9.93 -1.28
N TYR A 218 -10.91 -9.60 -0.33
CA TYR A 218 -10.86 -8.33 0.38
C TYR A 218 -9.49 -8.10 1.04
N ASP A 219 -8.91 -9.11 1.70
CA ASP A 219 -7.60 -8.99 2.35
C ASP A 219 -6.47 -8.68 1.35
N VAL A 220 -6.57 -9.19 0.13
CA VAL A 220 -5.63 -8.84 -0.96
C VAL A 220 -5.81 -7.36 -1.35
N ALA A 221 -7.04 -6.87 -1.48
CA ALA A 221 -7.25 -5.45 -1.78
C ALA A 221 -6.67 -4.53 -0.67
N LEU A 222 -6.88 -4.87 0.60
CA LEU A 222 -6.30 -4.14 1.72
C LEU A 222 -4.76 -4.27 1.77
N HIS A 223 -4.22 -5.43 1.42
CA HIS A 223 -2.78 -5.65 1.28
C HIS A 223 -2.16 -4.72 0.23
N GLU A 224 -2.75 -4.65 -0.96
CA GLU A 224 -2.30 -3.71 -1.99
C GLU A 224 -2.41 -2.26 -1.50
N LEU A 225 -3.49 -1.90 -0.80
CA LEU A 225 -3.60 -0.56 -0.20
C LEU A 225 -2.47 -0.30 0.81
N GLY A 226 -2.06 -1.31 1.59
CA GLY A 226 -0.91 -1.22 2.49
C GLY A 226 0.38 -0.84 1.76
N HIS A 227 0.68 -1.49 0.64
CA HIS A 227 1.83 -1.15 -0.23
C HIS A 227 1.76 0.31 -0.69
N ALA A 228 0.60 0.73 -1.20
CA ALA A 228 0.39 2.11 -1.65
C ALA A 228 0.55 3.12 -0.50
N LEU A 229 0.18 2.74 0.72
CA LEU A 229 0.29 3.55 1.95
C LEU A 229 1.64 3.45 2.67
N GLY A 230 2.65 2.81 2.08
CA GLY A 230 4.02 2.84 2.58
C GLY A 230 4.55 1.56 3.20
N MET A 231 3.80 0.45 3.14
CA MET A 231 4.24 -0.86 3.61
C MET A 231 4.80 -1.68 2.45
N LEU A 232 6.00 -1.37 1.98
CA LEU A 232 6.53 -1.94 0.73
C LEU A 232 6.98 -3.42 0.82
N ASN A 233 7.43 -3.87 1.99
CA ASN A 233 7.96 -5.22 2.17
C ASN A 233 6.93 -6.16 2.79
N HIS A 234 6.94 -7.42 2.33
CA HIS A 234 6.17 -8.49 2.97
C HIS A 234 6.80 -8.92 4.30
N PHE A 235 5.96 -9.41 5.20
CA PHE A 235 6.32 -10.00 6.49
C PHE A 235 5.15 -10.87 6.99
N SER A 236 5.35 -11.62 8.09
CA SER A 236 4.28 -12.48 8.65
C SER A 236 3.05 -11.66 9.01
N GLY A 237 1.92 -12.00 8.40
CA GLY A 237 0.67 -11.26 8.51
C GLY A 237 0.50 -10.16 7.46
N PHE A 238 1.41 -10.05 6.50
CA PHE A 238 1.38 -9.11 5.39
C PHE A 238 2.08 -9.71 4.16
N GLY A 239 1.40 -10.58 3.44
CA GLY A 239 1.91 -11.22 2.21
C GLY A 239 2.72 -12.50 2.47
N ASP A 240 3.44 -12.60 3.58
CA ASP A 240 4.01 -13.87 4.04
C ASP A 240 2.97 -14.61 4.91
N GLY A 241 2.44 -15.70 4.37
CA GLY A 241 1.32 -16.41 4.97
C GLY A 241 -0.02 -15.76 4.59
N SER A 242 -0.59 -14.98 5.49
CA SER A 242 -1.84 -14.24 5.24
C SER A 242 -1.59 -12.96 4.44
N ALA A 243 -2.53 -12.58 3.55
CA ALA A 243 -2.40 -11.31 2.81
C ALA A 243 -2.49 -10.10 3.75
N TRP A 244 -3.39 -10.17 4.74
CA TRP A 244 -3.56 -9.16 5.77
C TRP A 244 -3.92 -9.81 7.11
N GLY A 245 -3.14 -9.50 8.14
CA GLY A 245 -3.31 -10.03 9.49
C GLY A 245 -3.09 -8.97 10.57
N GLN A 246 -3.07 -9.41 11.82
CA GLN A 246 -2.94 -8.50 12.98
C GLN A 246 -1.62 -7.72 12.99
N ASN A 247 -0.54 -8.33 12.49
CA ASN A 247 0.76 -7.68 12.41
C ASN A 247 0.75 -6.54 11.39
N ALA A 248 0.12 -6.73 10.21
CA ALA A 248 -0.06 -5.66 9.22
C ALA A 248 -0.85 -4.48 9.80
N GLU A 249 -1.95 -4.78 10.50
CA GLU A 249 -2.75 -3.77 11.15
C GLU A 249 -1.95 -2.98 12.20
N ARG A 250 -1.13 -3.66 13.00
CA ARG A 250 -0.33 -2.98 14.03
C ARG A 250 0.81 -2.15 13.44
N VAL A 251 1.42 -2.59 12.34
CA VAL A 251 2.38 -1.78 11.57
C VAL A 251 1.70 -0.54 10.99
N LEU A 252 0.60 -0.69 10.26
CA LEU A 252 -0.13 0.46 9.68
C LEU A 252 -0.63 1.42 10.76
N ARG A 253 -1.16 0.89 11.88
CA ARG A 253 -1.60 1.69 13.03
C ARG A 253 -0.46 2.48 13.66
N THR A 254 0.74 1.89 13.73
CA THR A 254 1.93 2.56 14.25
C THR A 254 2.37 3.66 13.31
N MET A 255 2.49 3.37 12.01
CA MET A 255 2.81 4.38 11.00
C MET A 255 1.84 5.55 11.07
N TYR A 256 0.53 5.31 11.03
CA TYR A 256 -0.46 6.39 10.93
C TYR A 256 -0.88 6.98 12.29
N ASN A 257 -0.25 6.59 13.40
CA ASN A 257 -0.60 7.11 14.71
C ASN A 257 -0.37 8.63 14.82
N ARG A 258 -1.28 9.34 15.48
CA ARG A 258 -1.16 10.79 15.73
C ARG A 258 0.09 11.18 16.53
N ASN A 259 0.58 10.28 17.39
CA ASN A 259 1.81 10.49 18.17
C ASN A 259 3.09 10.25 17.34
N ASN A 260 2.96 9.72 16.12
CA ASN A 260 4.06 9.53 15.18
C ASN A 260 3.85 10.46 13.98
N PRO A 261 4.14 11.76 14.10
CA PRO A 261 4.07 12.65 12.95
C PRO A 261 5.04 12.22 11.84
N PRO A 262 4.82 12.63 10.59
CA PRO A 262 5.85 12.50 9.56
C PRO A 262 7.19 13.09 10.00
N GLY A 263 8.30 12.41 9.68
CA GLY A 263 9.64 12.80 10.11
C GLY A 263 9.99 12.39 11.54
N GLN A 264 9.11 11.66 12.24
CA GLN A 264 9.44 11.05 13.53
C GLN A 264 10.54 9.99 13.34
N PRO A 265 11.66 10.06 14.09
CA PRO A 265 12.70 9.03 14.06
C PRO A 265 12.14 7.65 14.42
N PHE A 266 12.60 6.61 13.72
CA PHE A 266 12.08 5.23 13.90
C PHE A 266 12.31 4.69 15.32
N ASP A 267 13.45 5.02 15.93
CA ASP A 267 13.81 4.65 17.31
C ASP A 267 13.00 5.40 18.38
N ALA A 268 12.20 6.38 17.97
CA ALA A 268 11.34 7.20 18.83
C ALA A 268 9.85 7.03 18.51
N LEU A 269 9.46 5.99 17.77
CA LEU A 269 8.06 5.74 17.45
C LEU A 269 7.26 5.29 18.68
N TYR A 270 6.09 5.88 18.83
CA TYR A 270 5.05 5.38 19.73
C TYR A 270 4.36 4.17 19.10
N VAL A 271 4.51 2.99 19.71
CA VAL A 271 3.76 1.79 19.31
C VAL A 271 2.43 1.75 20.09
N PRO A 272 1.27 1.94 19.43
CA PRO A 272 -0.03 1.81 20.08
C PRO A 272 -0.27 0.35 20.47
N LYS A 273 -0.86 0.17 21.65
CA LYS A 273 -1.32 -1.12 22.14
C LYS A 273 -2.61 -1.55 21.45
#